data_AF-A0A1G8EFR2-F1
#
_entry.id   AF-A0A1G8EFR2-F1
#
_cell.length_a   1.000
_cell.length_b   1.000
_cell.length_c   1.000
_cell.angle_alpha   90.00
_cell.angle_beta   90.00
_cell.angle_gamma   90.00
#
_symmetry.space_group_name_H-M   'P 1'
#
loop_
_entity.id
_entity.type
_entity.pdbx_description
1 polymer ?
#
loop_
_entity_poly.entity_id
_entity_poly.type
_entity_poly.pdbx_seq_one_letter_code
_entity_poly.pdbx_strand_id
1 'polypeptide(L)'
;MRYGERLAEVEAVASVGSVGDSYDNAMAEAFNSLFKAELVRNRGPWRGIDDLELAVAEYIDWYNHRRLHGELGLIPPVEHEALHADTDLARQTAGA
;
A
#
# COMPACT_ATOMS: atom_id res chain seq x y z
N MET A 1 -19.45 -2.68 17.11
CA MET A 1 -18.94 -1.40 16.58
C MET A 1 -19.29 -1.31 15.13
N ARG A 2 -19.93 -0.22 14.72
CA ARG A 2 -20.28 0.05 13.32
C ARG A 2 -19.11 0.74 12.63
N TYR A 3 -18.89 0.43 11.36
CA TYR A 3 -17.76 0.92 10.54
C TYR A 3 -17.48 2.43 10.67
N GLY A 4 -18.52 3.27 10.64
CA GLY A 4 -18.38 4.72 10.78
C GLY A 4 -17.98 5.22 12.18
N GLU A 5 -18.36 4.49 13.24
CA GLU A 5 -18.00 4.85 14.62
C GLU A 5 -16.49 4.70 14.81
N ARG A 6 -15.89 3.63 14.27
CA ARG A 6 -14.44 3.40 14.33
C ARG A 6 -13.63 4.43 13.55
N LEU A 7 -14.11 4.86 12.38
CA LEU A 7 -13.42 5.88 11.59
C LEU A 7 -13.40 7.22 12.32
N ALA A 8 -14.52 7.61 12.93
CA ALA A 8 -14.59 8.82 13.74
C ALA A 8 -13.67 8.75 14.98
N GLU A 9 -13.59 7.59 15.66
CA GLU A 9 -12.70 7.39 16.82
C GLU A 9 -11.21 7.58 16.49
N VAL A 10 -10.79 7.26 15.26
CA VAL A 10 -9.39 7.38 14.82
C VAL A 10 -9.16 8.61 13.95
N GLU A 11 -10.12 9.54 13.90
CA GLU A 11 -10.07 10.75 13.08
C GLU A 11 -9.81 10.48 11.58
N ALA A 12 -10.19 9.29 11.10
CA ALA A 12 -10.05 8.91 9.70
C ALA A 12 -11.30 9.30 8.90
N VAL A 13 -11.07 9.87 7.73
CA VAL A 13 -12.13 10.12 6.75
C VAL A 13 -12.33 8.85 5.91
N ALA A 14 -13.57 8.42 5.75
CA ALA A 14 -13.89 7.32 4.85
C ALA A 14 -13.65 7.76 3.40
N SER A 15 -12.68 7.17 2.71
CA SER A 15 -12.57 7.29 1.25
C SER A 15 -13.61 6.37 0.60
N VAL A 16 -14.85 6.85 0.56
CA VAL A 16 -15.91 6.27 -0.26
C VAL A 16 -16.06 7.22 -1.45
N GLY A 17 -15.33 6.93 -2.52
CA GLY A 17 -15.33 7.75 -3.73
C GLY A 17 -16.75 8.02 -4.24
N SER A 18 -16.94 9.17 -4.89
CA SER A 18 -18.19 9.45 -5.61
C SER A 18 -18.38 8.46 -6.75
N VAL A 19 -19.62 8.08 -7.07
CA VAL A 19 -19.91 7.17 -8.19
C VAL A 19 -19.25 7.69 -9.46
N GLY A 20 -18.32 6.90 -10.02
CA GLY A 20 -17.60 7.23 -11.25
C GLY A 20 -16.21 7.84 -11.08
N ASP A 21 -15.75 8.08 -9.84
CA ASP A 21 -14.37 8.47 -9.54
C ASP A 21 -13.67 7.35 -8.78
N SER A 22 -12.98 6.46 -9.51
CA SER A 22 -12.27 5.30 -8.96
C SER A 22 -10.76 5.53 -8.86
N TYR A 23 -10.28 6.75 -9.08
CA TYR A 23 -8.85 7.04 -9.10
C TYR A 23 -8.20 6.82 -7.72
N ASP A 24 -8.93 7.09 -6.64
CA ASP A 24 -8.50 6.86 -5.26
C ASP A 24 -8.23 5.36 -4.99
N ASN A 25 -9.02 4.48 -5.59
CA ASN A 25 -8.91 3.03 -5.41
C ASN A 25 -8.03 2.35 -6.48
N ALA A 26 -7.82 2.96 -7.64
CA ALA A 26 -7.12 2.34 -8.78
C ALA A 26 -5.71 1.85 -8.43
N MET A 27 -4.95 2.61 -7.65
CA MET A 27 -3.60 2.19 -7.22
C MET A 27 -3.64 0.99 -6.27
N ALA A 28 -4.60 0.96 -5.34
CA ALA A 28 -4.80 -0.17 -4.44
C ALA A 28 -5.24 -1.43 -5.21
N GLU A 29 -6.09 -1.28 -6.23
CA GLU A 29 -6.49 -2.38 -7.10
C GLU A 29 -5.34 -2.93 -7.95
N ALA A 30 -4.49 -2.06 -8.49
CA ALA A 30 -3.31 -2.46 -9.24
C ALA A 30 -2.36 -3.27 -8.35
N PHE A 31 -2.06 -2.79 -7.14
CA PHE A 31 -1.28 -3.52 -6.15
C PHE A 31 -1.90 -4.89 -5.83
N ASN A 32 -3.20 -4.94 -5.50
CA ASN A 32 -3.89 -6.18 -5.16
C ASN A 32 -3.90 -7.20 -6.31
N SER A 33 -4.03 -6.73 -7.55
CA SER A 33 -3.99 -7.58 -8.73
C SER A 33 -2.62 -8.23 -8.91
N LEU A 34 -1.56 -7.43 -8.75
CA LEU A 34 -0.17 -7.86 -8.80
C LEU A 34 0.17 -8.85 -7.68
N PHE A 35 -0.18 -8.51 -6.43
CA PHE A 35 -0.03 -9.37 -5.26
C PHE A 35 -0.69 -10.74 -5.46
N LYS A 36 -1.95 -10.77 -5.93
CA LYS A 36 -2.65 -12.04 -6.18
C LYS A 36 -2.02 -12.84 -7.31
N ALA A 37 -1.45 -12.19 -8.33
CA ALA A 37 -0.77 -12.87 -9.43
C ALA A 37 0.58 -13.44 -8.96
N GLU A 38 1.46 -12.61 -8.43
CA GLU A 38 2.84 -12.97 -8.11
C GLU A 38 2.98 -13.88 -6.89
N LEU A 39 2.19 -13.64 -5.85
CA LEU A 39 2.22 -14.45 -4.64
C LEU A 39 1.20 -15.58 -4.73
N VAL A 40 -0.09 -15.24 -4.66
CA VAL A 40 -1.15 -16.22 -4.37
C VAL A 40 -1.27 -17.27 -5.47
N ARG A 41 -1.23 -16.85 -6.75
CA ARG A 41 -1.34 -17.75 -7.91
C ARG A 41 -0.02 -18.44 -8.23
N ASN A 42 1.09 -17.71 -8.29
CA ASN A 42 2.34 -18.25 -8.82
C ASN A 42 3.19 -19.00 -7.79
N ARG A 43 3.01 -18.78 -6.48
CA ARG A 43 3.78 -19.47 -5.42
C ARG A 43 3.01 -20.57 -4.68
N GLY A 44 1.72 -20.74 -4.98
CA GLY A 44 0.93 -21.85 -4.47
C GLY A 44 1.34 -23.21 -5.07
N PRO A 45 0.69 -24.31 -4.66
CA PRO A 45 -0.48 -24.38 -3.78
C PRO A 45 -0.12 -24.22 -2.29
N TRP A 46 -1.02 -23.56 -1.56
CA TRP A 46 -0.88 -23.31 -0.11
C TRP A 46 -1.49 -24.45 0.70
N ARG A 47 -0.84 -24.84 1.80
CA ARG A 47 -1.33 -25.94 2.65
C ARG A 47 -2.43 -25.49 3.61
N GLY A 48 -2.49 -24.19 3.92
CA GLY A 48 -3.42 -23.58 4.85
C GLY A 48 -3.22 -22.08 4.92
N ILE A 49 -4.03 -21.42 5.77
CA ILE A 49 -3.97 -19.96 5.95
C ILE A 49 -2.63 -19.54 6.56
N ASP A 50 -2.12 -20.26 7.56
CA ASP A 50 -0.87 -19.93 8.25
C ASP A 50 0.34 -19.82 7.30
N ASP A 51 0.43 -20.71 6.31
CA ASP A 51 1.48 -20.72 5.28
C ASP A 51 1.35 -19.50 4.35
N LEU A 52 0.11 -19.15 4.00
CA LEU A 52 -0.17 -17.95 3.22
C LEU A 52 0.13 -16.68 4.02
N GLU A 53 -0.21 -16.60 5.31
CA GLU A 53 0.06 -15.43 6.16
C GLU A 53 1.56 -15.13 6.26
N LEU A 54 2.39 -16.16 6.47
CA LEU A 54 3.84 -15.99 6.47
C LEU A 54 4.34 -15.50 5.11
N ALA A 55 3.88 -16.11 4.02
CA ALA A 55 4.29 -15.72 2.68
C ALA A 55 3.82 -14.30 2.30
N VAL A 56 2.68 -13.85 2.84
CA VAL A 56 2.22 -12.47 2.70
C VAL A 56 3.16 -11.52 3.43
N ALA A 57 3.54 -11.81 4.68
CA ALA A 57 4.46 -10.98 5.43
C ALA A 57 5.81 -10.83 4.69
N GLU A 58 6.37 -11.93 4.19
CA GLU A 58 7.59 -11.92 3.38
C GLU A 58 7.44 -11.15 2.07
N TYR A 59 6.30 -11.30 1.39
CA TYR A 59 6.03 -10.57 0.15
C TYR A 59 5.93 -9.07 0.38
N ILE A 60 5.25 -8.63 1.44
CA ILE A 60 5.11 -7.21 1.78
C ILE A 60 6.47 -6.60 2.16
N ASP A 61 7.28 -7.31 2.97
CA ASP A 61 8.64 -6.88 3.29
C ASP A 61 9.49 -6.72 2.01
N TRP A 62 9.48 -7.73 1.13
CA TRP A 62 10.20 -7.64 -0.14
C TRP A 62 9.67 -6.51 -1.04
N TYR A 63 8.35 -6.36 -1.15
CA TYR A 63 7.73 -5.34 -1.99
C TYR A 63 8.15 -3.93 -1.55
N ASN A 64 8.11 -3.65 -0.25
CA ASN A 64 8.41 -2.31 0.25
C ASN A 64 9.90 -2.01 0.31
N HIS A 65 10.73 -2.99 0.67
CA HIS A 65 12.15 -2.76 0.97
C HIS A 65 13.11 -3.16 -0.15
N ARG A 66 12.67 -3.95 -1.15
CA ARG A 66 13.59 -4.53 -2.16
C ARG A 66 13.08 -4.43 -3.59
N ARG A 67 11.77 -4.30 -3.82
CA ARG A 67 11.21 -4.25 -5.18
C ARG A 67 11.48 -2.88 -5.81
N LEU A 68 12.21 -2.87 -6.92
CA LEU A 68 12.38 -1.65 -7.71
C LEU A 68 11.09 -1.36 -8.50
N HIS A 69 10.63 -0.10 -8.44
CA HIS A 69 9.42 0.33 -9.12
C HIS A 69 9.73 1.39 -10.19
N GLY A 70 9.35 1.13 -11.44
CA GLY A 70 9.65 2.01 -12.58
C GLY A 70 9.13 3.44 -12.38
N GLU A 71 7.86 3.57 -11.96
CA GLU A 71 7.23 4.87 -11.68
C GLU A 71 7.84 5.62 -10.48
N LEU A 72 8.58 4.93 -9.61
CA LEU A 72 9.24 5.56 -8.46
C LEU A 72 10.70 5.94 -8.75
N GLY A 73 11.15 5.82 -10.01
CA GLY A 73 12.55 6.08 -10.37
C GLY A 73 13.49 4.91 -10.08
N LEU A 74 12.98 3.67 -10.12
CA LEU A 74 13.73 2.44 -9.88
C LEU A 74 14.34 2.33 -8.48
N ILE A 75 13.62 2.83 -7.47
CA ILE A 75 13.93 2.61 -6.05
C ILE A 75 12.79 1.83 -5.38
N PRO A 76 13.06 1.21 -4.21
CA PRO A 76 12.02 0.62 -3.37
C PRO A 76 10.98 1.64 -2.88
N PRO A 77 9.71 1.24 -2.69
CA PRO A 77 8.67 2.11 -2.13
C PRO A 77 9.07 2.80 -0.83
N VAL A 78 9.75 2.10 0.08
CA VAL A 78 10.18 2.70 1.36
C VAL A 78 11.17 3.85 1.16
N GLU A 79 12.05 3.76 0.17
CA GLU A 79 13.01 4.83 -0.14
C GLU A 79 12.30 6.02 -0.79
N HIS A 80 11.35 5.75 -1.67
CA HIS A 80 10.52 6.79 -2.27
C HIS A 80 9.74 7.59 -1.22
N GLU A 81 9.08 6.90 -0.28
CA GLU A 81 8.35 7.53 0.83
C GLU A 81 9.27 8.35 1.73
N ALA A 82 10.47 7.86 2.04
CA ALA A 82 11.45 8.60 2.84
C ALA A 82 11.85 9.92 2.16
N LEU A 83 12.13 9.89 0.85
CA LEU A 83 12.46 11.10 0.07
C LEU A 83 11.29 12.10 -0.01
N HIS A 84 10.05 11.59 -0.08
CA HIS A 84 8.85 12.43 -0.12
C HIS A 84 8.58 13.08 1.25
N ALA A 85 8.71 12.33 2.33
CA ALA A 85 8.55 12.85 3.69
C ALA A 85 9.54 13.98 4.01
N ASP A 86 10.80 13.84 3.60
CA ASP A 86 11.82 14.88 3.74
C ASP A 86 11.47 16.14 2.93
N THR A 87 10.92 15.95 1.73
CA THR A 87 10.49 17.06 0.84
C THR A 87 9.29 17.82 1.43
N ASP A 88 8.30 17.10 1.97
CA ASP A 88 7.12 17.70 2.58
C ASP A 88 7.46 18.43 3.89
N LEU A 89 8.36 17.85 4.70
CA LEU A 89 8.88 18.52 5.90
C LEU A 89 9.60 19.82 5.52
N ALA A 90 10.48 19.78 4.50
CA ALA A 90 11.19 20.96 4.02
C ALA A 90 10.23 22.05 3.53
N ARG A 91 9.18 21.68 2.79
CA ARG A 91 8.14 22.60 2.30
C ARG A 91 7.33 23.22 3.44
N GLN A 92 7.03 22.48 4.50
CA GLN A 92 6.35 22.99 5.68
C GLN A 92 7.23 23.95 6.48
N THR A 93 8.52 23.66 6.64
CA THR A 93 9.46 24.54 7.35
C THR A 93 9.85 25.81 6.59
N ALA A 94 9.84 25.79 5.25
CA ALA A 94 10.14 26.97 4.43
C ALA A 94 8.95 27.93 4.26
N GLY A 95 7.74 27.50 4.62
CA GLY A 95 6.52 28.31 4.58
C GLY A 95 6.10 28.93 5.93
N ALA A 96 6.91 28.75 6.98
CA ALA A 96 6.73 29.32 8.32
C ALA A 96 7.73 30.46 8.57
#